data_AF-A0AAU1NSX1-F1
#
_entry.id   AF-A0AAU1NSX1-F1
#
_cell.length_a   1.000
_cell.length_b   1.000
_cell.length_c   1.000
_cell.angle_alpha   90.00
_cell.angle_beta   90.00
_cell.angle_gamma   90.00
#
_symmetry.space_group_name_H-M   'P 1'
#
loop_
_entity.id
_entity.type
_entity.pdbx_description
1 polymer ?
#
loop_
_entity_poly.entity_id
_entity_poly.type
_entity_poly.pdbx_seq_one_letter_code
_entity_poly.pdbx_strand_id
1 'polypeptide(L)'
;MGKAEERSNLYHQFLGLADQIHRLLSTGRAPEQSETAHWEYLSEQPEMRTVLHRRDYVLVPGAIPSTDTLREWNAHAAAVLRAAAPIDH
;
A
#
# COMPACT_ATOMS: atom_id res chain seq x y z
N MET A 1 -20.27 12.13 12.19
CA MET A 1 -18.95 12.13 11.56
C MET A 1 -18.88 13.24 10.52
N GLY A 2 -17.91 14.13 10.63
CA GLY A 2 -17.69 15.20 9.64
C GLY A 2 -16.90 14.70 8.43
N LYS A 3 -17.02 15.35 7.27
CA LYS A 3 -16.27 14.99 6.04
C LYS A 3 -14.75 14.97 6.25
N ALA A 4 -14.22 15.82 7.13
CA ALA A 4 -12.80 15.87 7.47
C ALA A 4 -12.34 14.65 8.29
N GLU A 5 -13.18 14.20 9.23
CA GLU A 5 -12.93 13.04 10.09
C GLU A 5 -12.96 11.75 9.27
N GLU A 6 -13.95 11.61 8.38
CA GLU A 6 -14.03 10.49 7.44
C GLU A 6 -12.77 10.39 6.56
N ARG A 7 -12.32 11.52 6.00
CA ARG A 7 -11.11 11.57 5.19
C ARG A 7 -9.87 11.17 5.99
N SER A 8 -9.76 11.62 7.24
CA SER A 8 -8.65 11.23 8.14
C SER A 8 -8.65 9.73 8.41
N ASN A 9 -9.82 9.15 8.68
CA ASN A 9 -9.96 7.71 8.91
C ASN A 9 -9.53 6.90 7.68
N LEU A 10 -10.00 7.28 6.49
CA LEU A 10 -9.62 6.63 5.24
C LEU A 10 -8.12 6.79 4.93
N TYR A 11 -7.53 7.93 5.28
CA TYR A 11 -6.10 8.17 5.14
C TYR A 11 -5.28 7.21 6.01
N HIS A 12 -5.60 7.12 7.31
CA HIS A 12 -4.90 6.20 8.21
C HIS A 12 -5.12 4.74 7.82
N GLN A 13 -6.33 4.38 7.37
CA GLN A 13 -6.62 3.05 6.84
C GLN A 13 -5.73 2.73 5.64
N PHE A 14 -5.59 3.66 4.71
CA PHE A 14 -4.77 3.45 3.51
C PHE A 14 -3.30 3.27 3.87
N LEU A 15 -2.76 4.11 4.77
CA LEU A 15 -1.39 3.95 5.26
C LEU A 15 -1.17 2.60 5.93
N GLY A 16 -2.13 2.13 6.73
CA GLY A 16 -2.06 0.82 7.38
C GLY A 16 -2.01 -0.34 6.38
N LEU A 17 -2.84 -0.31 5.32
CA LEU A 17 -2.84 -1.32 4.27
C LEU A 17 -1.54 -1.28 3.45
N ALA A 18 -1.07 -0.08 3.10
CA ALA A 18 0.18 0.08 2.36
C ALA A 18 1.40 -0.40 3.18
N ASP A 19 1.40 -0.21 4.50
CA ASP A 19 2.45 -0.74 5.38
C ASP A 19 2.42 -2.27 5.46
N GLN A 20 1.23 -2.89 5.51
CA GLN A 20 1.11 -4.36 5.44
C GLN A 20 1.67 -4.93 4.13
N ILE A 21 1.39 -4.27 2.99
CA ILE A 21 1.96 -4.66 1.70
C ILE A 21 3.49 -4.51 1.72
N HIS A 22 3.99 -3.39 2.24
CA HIS A 22 5.42 -3.16 2.38
C HIS A 22 6.10 -4.24 3.23
N ARG A 23 5.47 -4.65 4.34
CA ARG A 23 5.96 -5.73 5.19
C ARG A 23 5.94 -7.06 4.49
N LEU A 24 4.85 -7.45 3.81
CA LEU A 24 4.79 -8.71 3.05
C LEU A 24 5.95 -8.81 2.05
N LEU A 25 6.21 -7.71 1.34
CA LEU A 25 7.31 -7.63 0.39
C LEU A 25 8.69 -7.70 1.07
N SER A 26 8.81 -7.19 2.29
CA SER A 26 10.06 -7.15 3.05
C SER A 26 10.33 -8.45 3.83
N THR A 27 9.30 -9.12 4.35
CA THR A 27 9.41 -10.39 5.09
C THR A 27 9.48 -11.60 4.18
N GLY A 28 9.05 -11.49 2.92
CA GLY A 28 9.27 -12.51 1.89
C GLY A 28 10.74 -12.73 1.50
N ARG A 29 11.69 -11.94 2.03
CA ARG A 29 13.11 -12.12 1.79
C ARG A 29 13.97 -12.01 3.05
N ALA A 30 14.91 -12.95 3.14
CA ALA A 30 16.05 -12.91 4.04
C ALA A 30 16.91 -11.63 3.81
N PRO A 31 17.62 -11.14 4.83
CA PRO A 31 18.07 -9.73 4.94
C PRO A 31 19.28 -9.31 4.09
N GLU A 32 19.66 -10.00 3.01
CA GLU A 32 20.96 -9.76 2.34
C GLU A 32 20.93 -9.68 0.80
N GLN A 33 19.80 -9.42 0.16
CA GLN A 33 19.78 -9.28 -1.30
C GLN A 33 19.67 -7.82 -1.72
N SER A 34 20.62 -7.42 -2.58
CA SER A 34 20.84 -6.09 -3.15
C SER A 34 19.56 -5.33 -3.49
N GLU A 35 19.64 -3.99 -3.44
CA GLU A 35 18.55 -3.09 -3.88
C GLU A 35 17.98 -3.51 -5.24
N THR A 36 18.81 -4.01 -6.15
CA THR A 36 18.40 -4.56 -7.46
C THR A 36 17.37 -5.68 -7.34
N ALA A 37 17.64 -6.66 -6.48
CA ALA A 37 16.75 -7.79 -6.33
C ALA A 37 15.41 -7.34 -5.71
N HIS A 38 15.42 -6.33 -4.83
CA HIS A 38 14.20 -5.73 -4.27
C HIS A 38 13.36 -5.08 -5.38
N TRP A 39 14.00 -4.32 -6.29
CA TRP A 39 13.32 -3.71 -7.44
C TRP A 39 12.80 -4.73 -8.46
N GLU A 40 13.52 -5.82 -8.72
CA GLU A 40 13.07 -6.91 -9.59
C GLU A 40 11.79 -7.57 -9.05
N TYR A 41 11.78 -7.94 -7.77
CA TYR A 41 10.60 -8.52 -7.14
C TYR A 41 9.40 -7.57 -7.12
N LEU A 42 9.63 -6.27 -6.87
CA LEU A 42 8.58 -5.24 -7.00
C LEU A 42 8.10 -5.08 -8.45
N SER A 43 8.96 -5.28 -9.45
CA SER A 43 8.59 -5.20 -10.87
C SER A 43 7.66 -6.34 -11.28
N GLU A 44 7.79 -7.50 -10.64
CA GLU A 44 6.90 -8.66 -10.81
C GLU A 44 5.53 -8.46 -10.12
N GLN A 45 5.39 -7.45 -9.25
CA GLN A 45 4.18 -7.16 -8.48
C GLN A 45 3.66 -5.74 -8.75
N PRO A 46 3.17 -5.45 -9.98
CA PRO A 46 2.83 -4.09 -10.41
C PRO A 46 1.77 -3.41 -9.54
N GLU A 47 0.81 -4.16 -9.00
CA GLU A 47 -0.25 -3.59 -8.16
C GLU A 47 0.25 -3.22 -6.76
N MET A 48 1.14 -4.02 -6.17
CA MET A 48 1.80 -3.66 -4.90
C MET A 48 2.65 -2.40 -5.07
N ARG A 49 3.37 -2.27 -6.19
CA ARG A 49 4.13 -1.07 -6.52
C ARG A 49 3.24 0.16 -6.63
N THR A 50 2.08 0.01 -7.28
CA THR A 50 1.09 1.10 -7.38
C THR A 50 0.62 1.57 -6.01
N VAL A 51 0.38 0.66 -5.07
CA VAL A 51 -0.02 1.02 -3.71
C VAL A 51 1.11 1.74 -2.96
N LEU A 52 2.35 1.27 -3.05
CA LEU A 52 3.50 1.91 -2.41
C LEU A 52 3.78 3.30 -3.00
N HIS A 53 3.67 3.46 -4.32
CA HIS A 53 3.81 4.76 -4.96
C HIS A 53 2.74 5.76 -4.48
N ARG A 54 1.49 5.32 -4.33
CA ARG A 54 0.39 6.12 -3.77
C ARG A 54 0.63 6.48 -2.30
N ARG A 55 1.24 5.58 -1.50
CA ARG A 55 1.68 5.87 -0.12
C ARG A 55 2.71 6.99 -0.11
N ASP A 56 3.75 6.86 -0.92
CA ASP A 56 4.84 7.85 -0.95
C ASP A 56 4.31 9.21 -1.41
N TYR A 57 3.38 9.23 -2.37
CA TYR A 57 2.68 10.45 -2.80
C TYR A 57 1.95 11.17 -1.65
N VAL A 58 1.23 10.45 -0.78
CA VAL A 58 0.45 11.08 0.31
C VAL A 58 1.27 11.49 1.53
N LEU A 59 2.53 11.08 1.58
CA LEU A 59 3.49 11.52 2.59
C LEU A 59 4.15 12.85 2.17
N VAL A 60 4.01 13.27 0.90
CA VAL A 60 4.48 14.58 0.44
C VAL A 60 3.63 15.70 1.04
N PRO A 61 4.24 16.73 1.66
CA PRO A 61 3.49 17.86 2.21
C PRO A 61 2.59 18.52 1.16
N GLY A 62 1.31 18.70 1.49
CA GLY A 62 0.31 19.32 0.60
C GLY A 62 -0.43 18.36 -0.34
N ALA A 63 0.02 17.10 -0.44
CA ALA A 63 -0.73 16.06 -1.15
C ALA A 63 -1.89 15.57 -0.28
N ILE A 64 -3.10 16.10 -0.52
CA ILE A 64 -4.30 15.70 0.21
C ILE A 64 -5.28 15.07 -0.78
N PRO A 65 -5.34 13.73 -0.86
CA PRO A 65 -6.31 13.07 -1.73
C PRO A 65 -7.75 13.35 -1.30
N SER A 66 -8.66 13.29 -2.26
CA SER A 66 -10.09 13.37 -1.98
C SER A 66 -10.58 12.13 -1.22
N THR A 67 -11.73 12.24 -0.54
CA THR A 67 -12.36 11.10 0.14
C THR A 67 -12.62 9.94 -0.83
N ASP A 68 -13.11 10.21 -2.04
CA ASP A 68 -13.38 9.17 -3.04
C ASP A 68 -12.08 8.51 -3.54
N THR A 69 -11.03 9.30 -3.73
CA THR A 69 -9.69 8.78 -4.06
C THR A 69 -9.18 7.85 -2.97
N LEU A 70 -9.32 8.22 -1.69
CA LEU A 70 -8.91 7.37 -0.58
C LEU A 70 -9.74 6.09 -0.50
N ARG A 71 -11.05 6.13 -0.79
CA ARG A 71 -11.89 4.93 -0.83
C ARG A 71 -11.42 3.96 -1.93
N GLU A 72 -11.17 4.48 -3.14
CA GLU A 72 -10.64 3.70 -4.25
C GLU A 72 -9.29 3.07 -3.86
N TRP A 73 -8.40 3.85 -3.27
CA TRP A 73 -7.06 3.37 -2.90
C TRP A 73 -7.10 2.34 -1.76
N ASN A 74 -7.98 2.52 -0.78
CA ASN A 74 -8.24 1.52 0.25
C ASN A 74 -8.77 0.22 -0.34
N ALA A 75 -9.77 0.29 -1.23
CA ALA A 75 -10.33 -0.88 -1.90
C ALA A 75 -9.27 -1.61 -2.73
N HIS A 76 -8.43 -0.85 -3.45
CA HIS A 76 -7.34 -1.39 -4.23
C HIS A 76 -6.30 -2.09 -3.33
N ALA A 77 -5.79 -1.41 -2.30
CA ALA A 77 -4.80 -1.98 -1.38
C ALA A 77 -5.31 -3.24 -0.67
N ALA A 78 -6.59 -3.26 -0.27
CA ALA A 78 -7.21 -4.44 0.33
C ALA A 78 -7.36 -5.61 -0.68
N ALA A 79 -7.62 -5.33 -1.96
CA ALA A 79 -7.65 -6.37 -3.00
C ALA A 79 -6.26 -6.96 -3.23
N VAL A 80 -5.24 -6.11 -3.31
CA VAL A 80 -3.83 -6.54 -3.45
C VAL A 80 -3.39 -7.41 -2.27
N LEU A 81 -3.68 -7.00 -1.04
CA LEU A 81 -3.36 -7.79 0.15
C LEU A 81 -4.03 -9.17 0.15
N ARG A 82 -5.31 -9.24 -0.25
CA ARG A 82 -6.04 -10.51 -0.33
C ARG A 82 -5.50 -11.44 -1.40
N ALA A 83 -5.08 -10.91 -2.54
CA ALA A 83 -4.46 -11.69 -3.60
C ALA A 83 -3.06 -12.21 -3.22
N ALA A 84 -2.39 -11.51 -2.31
CA ALA A 84 -1.04 -11.83 -1.86
C ALA A 84 -0.99 -12.78 -0.66
N ALA A 85 -2.05 -12.87 0.13
CA ALA A 85 -2.14 -13.82 1.23
C ALA A 85 -2.14 -15.25 0.67
N PRO A 86 -1.26 -16.16 1.15
CA PRO A 86 -1.30 -17.55 0.74
C PRO A 86 -2.67 -18.12 1.09
N ILE A 87 -3.33 -18.74 0.12
CA ILE A 87 -4.55 -19.51 0.36
C ILE A 87 -4.12 -20.70 1.23
N ASP A 88 -4.32 -20.61 2.54
CA ASP A 88 -4.33 -21.78 3.41
C ASP A 88 -5.43 -22.71 2.89
N HIS A 89 -5.02 -23.81 2.26
CA HIS A 89 -5.88 -24.87 1.74
C HIS A 89 -5.61 -26.16 2.51
#